data_AF-A0AAV5NL70-F1
#
_entry.id   AF-A0AAV5NL70-F1
#
_cell.length_a   1.000
_cell.length_b   1.000
_cell.length_c   1.000
_cell.angle_alpha   90.00
_cell.angle_beta   90.00
_cell.angle_gamma   90.00
#
_symmetry.space_group_name_H-M   'P 1'
#
loop_
_entity.id
_entity.type
_entity.pdbx_description
1 polymer ?
#
loop_
_entity_poly.entity_id
_entity_poly.type
_entity_poly.pdbx_seq_one_letter_code
_entity_poly.pdbx_strand_id
1 'polypeptide(L)'
;MSSIDQSAVVLPEQRSLLRRIWSYPAMEHYYRLVILVFMANIATLAYGVTVGEWFKTDGIALQTLSNMVVLNLTVAVLVRQQYVINLLFWLATRAPTSLPLSIRWHLGKIYHHGGLHSGSAMAATSWFAIFTGALAFSYQHQLASISPLTLGITYAILALLMLIVFMALPNIRKKYHNAFERTHRFGGWSVLILFWGQTFTLAADLNPSQNISSILLDSYSFWALVAVSISILLPWLRLRRVPVKIETPSNHVALLKFDYGVTPFAGSSMAISRNPLLEWHHFANVPSPGESGYRLTVSRAGDWTGKLIEDRPSHVWVKGIPTAGVANIEVLFKRVVYIATGSGIGPCLPHLLAKEVPMHLVWSTRTPRETYGDELVDEILSVQPDADIWDTTEKGKPDMVKLAYAAYKKFDAEAVICIANQKLTQQVVFGLESRGIPAYGAIWDS
;
A
#
# COMPACT_ATOMS: atom_id res chain seq x y z
N MET A 1 35.49 -1.61 13.77
CA MET A 1 34.47 -1.34 12.73
C MET A 1 35.13 -1.40 11.37
N SER A 2 34.92 -2.48 10.61
CA SER A 2 35.41 -2.60 9.22
C SER A 2 34.46 -1.81 8.31
N SER A 3 34.73 -0.53 8.04
CA SER A 3 33.92 0.22 7.07
C SER A 3 34.15 -0.31 5.65
N ILE A 4 33.09 -0.60 4.91
CA ILE A 4 33.18 -0.90 3.47
C ILE A 4 33.83 0.29 2.74
N ASP A 5 35.00 0.05 2.13
CA ASP A 5 35.64 1.01 1.22
C ASP A 5 34.93 0.98 -0.14
N GLN A 6 34.25 2.06 -0.49
CA GLN A 6 33.50 2.19 -1.74
C GLN A 6 34.39 2.45 -2.97
N SER A 7 35.62 2.93 -2.75
CA SER A 7 36.52 3.32 -3.84
C SER A 7 36.97 2.12 -4.67
N ALA A 8 37.12 0.96 -4.01
CA ALA A 8 37.47 -0.31 -4.63
C ALA A 8 36.28 -1.09 -5.22
N VAL A 9 35.04 -0.62 -5.04
CA VAL A 9 33.84 -1.36 -5.45
C VAL A 9 33.51 -1.09 -6.92
N VAL A 10 33.73 -2.12 -7.76
CA VAL A 10 33.30 -2.15 -9.16
C VAL A 10 31.93 -2.82 -9.25
N LEU A 11 30.93 -2.09 -9.76
CA LEU A 11 29.61 -2.63 -10.00
C LEU A 11 29.63 -3.53 -11.26
N PRO A 12 28.89 -4.66 -11.27
CA PRO A 12 28.74 -5.47 -12.46
C PRO A 12 28.00 -4.69 -13.53
N GLU A 13 28.23 -5.06 -14.80
CA GLU A 13 27.52 -4.48 -15.92
C GLU A 13 26.02 -4.70 -15.79
N GLN A 14 25.25 -3.74 -16.29
CA GLN A 14 23.81 -3.90 -16.34
C GLN A 14 23.43 -4.92 -17.42
N ARG A 15 22.34 -5.64 -17.16
CA ARG A 15 21.76 -6.56 -18.13
C ARG A 15 21.33 -5.82 -19.39
N SER A 16 21.24 -6.56 -20.50
CA SER A 16 20.71 -6.09 -21.79
C SER A 16 19.40 -5.30 -21.63
N LEU A 17 19.18 -4.31 -22.50
CA LEU A 17 18.00 -3.44 -22.50
C LEU A 17 16.67 -4.19 -22.35
N LEU A 18 16.47 -5.27 -23.13
CA LEU A 18 15.23 -6.06 -23.11
C LEU A 18 14.93 -6.68 -21.73
N ARG A 19 15.97 -7.12 -21.00
CA ARG A 19 15.83 -7.67 -19.65
C ARG A 19 15.69 -6.56 -18.60
N ARG A 20 16.35 -5.42 -18.82
CA ARG A 20 16.32 -4.25 -17.91
C ARG A 20 15.00 -3.49 -17.96
N ILE A 21 14.23 -3.56 -19.06
CA ILE A 21 12.90 -2.93 -19.19
C ILE A 21 12.02 -3.26 -17.97
N TRP A 22 12.04 -4.52 -17.54
CA TRP A 22 11.31 -5.01 -16.36
C TRP A 22 11.93 -4.63 -15.01
N SER A 23 12.92 -3.74 -14.97
CA SER A 23 13.44 -3.19 -13.71
C SER A 23 13.23 -1.68 -13.64
N TYR A 24 12.88 -1.02 -14.76
CA TYR A 24 12.68 0.41 -14.77
C TYR A 24 11.51 0.83 -13.87
N PRO A 25 11.60 1.99 -13.19
CA PRO A 25 10.51 2.53 -12.38
C PRO A 25 9.17 2.66 -13.13
N ALA A 26 9.20 2.98 -14.43
CA ALA A 26 8.00 3.07 -15.27
C ALA A 26 7.30 1.72 -15.53
N MET A 27 8.02 0.61 -15.35
CA MET A 27 7.53 -0.75 -15.49
C MET A 27 7.67 -1.51 -14.17
N GLU A 28 7.64 -0.79 -13.04
CA GLU A 28 7.57 -1.40 -11.72
C GLU A 28 6.31 -2.28 -11.60
N HIS A 29 6.35 -3.28 -10.72
CA HIS A 29 5.27 -4.26 -10.57
C HIS A 29 3.90 -3.59 -10.30
N TYR A 30 3.90 -2.47 -9.56
CA TYR A 30 2.73 -1.61 -9.40
C TYR A 30 2.06 -1.25 -10.75
N TYR A 31 2.82 -0.69 -11.69
CA TYR A 31 2.27 -0.28 -12.99
C TYR A 31 1.90 -1.47 -13.87
N ARG A 32 2.59 -2.61 -13.74
CA ARG A 32 2.19 -3.84 -14.45
C ARG A 32 0.83 -4.33 -14.01
N LEU A 33 0.53 -4.26 -12.71
CA LEU A 33 -0.79 -4.62 -12.18
C LEU A 33 -1.86 -3.66 -12.69
N VAL A 34 -1.57 -2.35 -12.76
CA VAL A 34 -2.47 -1.37 -13.38
C VAL A 34 -2.75 -1.72 -14.85
N ILE A 35 -1.70 -1.95 -15.64
CA ILE A 35 -1.81 -2.32 -17.06
C ILE A 35 -2.59 -3.63 -17.22
N LEU A 36 -2.34 -4.64 -16.38
CA LEU A 36 -3.05 -5.91 -16.39
C LEU A 36 -4.55 -5.73 -16.19
N VAL A 37 -4.95 -4.92 -15.20
CA VAL A 37 -6.37 -4.61 -14.95
C VAL A 37 -6.99 -3.92 -16.16
N PHE A 38 -6.31 -2.94 -16.78
CA PHE A 38 -6.82 -2.28 -17.98
C PHE A 38 -6.94 -3.24 -19.17
N MET A 39 -5.94 -4.08 -19.42
CA MET A 39 -5.99 -5.06 -20.50
C MET A 39 -7.18 -6.01 -20.33
N ALA A 40 -7.42 -6.51 -19.12
CA ALA A 40 -8.58 -7.35 -18.83
C ALA A 40 -9.90 -6.61 -19.10
N ASN A 41 -10.04 -5.37 -18.63
CA ASN A 41 -11.26 -4.59 -18.83
C ASN A 41 -11.49 -4.18 -20.30
N ILE A 42 -10.43 -3.85 -21.05
CA ILE A 42 -10.50 -3.55 -22.49
C ILE A 42 -10.91 -4.82 -23.26
N ALA A 43 -10.34 -5.97 -22.93
CA ALA A 43 -10.73 -7.24 -23.54
C ALA A 43 -12.22 -7.57 -23.28
N THR A 44 -12.69 -7.35 -22.05
CA THR A 44 -14.11 -7.52 -21.68
C THR A 44 -15.01 -6.54 -22.43
N LEU A 45 -14.60 -5.28 -22.60
CA LEU A 45 -15.34 -4.31 -23.40
C LEU A 45 -15.39 -4.71 -24.88
N ALA A 46 -14.27 -5.13 -25.44
CA ALA A 46 -14.21 -5.61 -26.83
C ALA A 46 -15.13 -6.82 -27.04
N TYR A 47 -15.13 -7.78 -26.10
CA TYR A 47 -16.09 -8.89 -26.09
C TYR A 47 -17.54 -8.38 -26.03
N GLY A 48 -17.85 -7.48 -25.09
CA GLY A 48 -19.19 -6.93 -24.91
C GLY A 48 -19.73 -6.21 -26.15
N VAL A 49 -18.86 -5.53 -26.91
CA VAL A 49 -19.23 -4.86 -28.16
C VAL A 49 -19.37 -5.82 -29.34
N THR A 50 -18.50 -6.83 -29.44
CA THR A 50 -18.41 -7.69 -30.65
C THR A 50 -19.22 -8.97 -30.59
N VAL A 51 -19.25 -9.63 -29.42
CA VAL A 51 -19.86 -10.96 -29.24
C VAL A 51 -21.00 -10.92 -28.23
N GLY A 52 -20.82 -10.18 -27.14
CA GLY A 52 -21.81 -10.07 -26.07
C GLY A 52 -23.02 -9.21 -26.44
N GLU A 53 -22.91 -8.40 -27.50
CA GLU A 53 -23.92 -7.48 -28.00
C GLU A 53 -24.55 -6.59 -26.90
N TRP A 54 -23.73 -6.08 -25.98
CA TRP A 54 -24.21 -5.33 -24.80
C TRP A 54 -24.78 -3.94 -25.13
N PHE A 55 -24.53 -3.43 -26.32
CA PHE A 55 -24.84 -2.06 -26.74
C PHE A 55 -25.71 -2.03 -28.01
N LYS A 56 -26.80 -2.80 -28.05
CA LYS A 56 -27.73 -2.73 -29.19
C LYS A 56 -28.63 -1.50 -29.10
N THR A 57 -29.14 -1.10 -30.27
CA THR A 57 -30.06 0.04 -30.40
C THR A 57 -31.44 -0.23 -29.80
N ASP A 58 -31.87 -1.49 -29.76
CA ASP A 58 -33.15 -1.94 -29.20
C ASP A 58 -33.06 -2.30 -27.70
N GLY A 59 -31.86 -2.36 -27.13
CA GLY A 59 -31.66 -2.59 -25.71
C GLY A 59 -30.18 -2.61 -25.31
N ILE A 60 -29.88 -1.98 -24.17
CA ILE A 60 -28.54 -1.98 -23.58
C ILE A 60 -28.53 -2.91 -22.35
N ALA A 61 -27.49 -3.73 -22.21
CA ALA A 61 -27.33 -4.66 -21.10
C ALA A 61 -26.91 -3.95 -19.80
N LEU A 62 -27.79 -3.10 -19.25
CA LEU A 62 -27.52 -2.25 -18.08
C LEU A 62 -27.05 -3.05 -16.86
N GLN A 63 -27.65 -4.21 -16.60
CA GLN A 63 -27.25 -5.08 -15.48
C GLN A 63 -25.82 -5.58 -15.62
N THR A 64 -25.42 -5.99 -16.84
CA THR A 64 -24.05 -6.46 -17.11
C THR A 64 -23.03 -5.35 -16.92
N LEU A 65 -23.34 -4.14 -17.42
CA LEU A 65 -22.47 -2.97 -17.22
C LEU A 65 -22.34 -2.61 -15.73
N SER A 66 -23.44 -2.66 -14.97
CA SER A 66 -23.43 -2.47 -13.51
C SER A 66 -22.55 -3.51 -12.81
N ASN A 67 -22.65 -4.78 -13.20
CA ASN A 67 -21.82 -5.85 -12.63
C ASN A 67 -20.31 -5.60 -12.88
N MET A 68 -19.93 -5.05 -14.03
CA MET A 68 -18.53 -4.70 -14.33
C MET A 68 -18.00 -3.57 -13.43
N VAL A 69 -18.84 -2.58 -13.12
CA VAL A 69 -18.50 -1.53 -12.14
C VAL A 69 -18.24 -2.16 -10.78
N VAL A 70 -19.19 -2.94 -10.30
CA VAL A 70 -19.14 -3.49 -8.94
C VAL A 70 -17.97 -4.45 -8.79
N LEU A 71 -17.69 -5.30 -9.79
CA LEU A 71 -16.55 -6.20 -9.78
C LEU A 71 -15.22 -5.45 -9.61
N ASN A 72 -14.98 -4.41 -10.42
CA ASN A 72 -13.76 -3.61 -10.32
C ASN A 72 -13.70 -2.84 -8.98
N LEU A 73 -14.82 -2.31 -8.51
CA LEU A 73 -14.89 -1.61 -7.22
C LEU A 73 -14.60 -2.57 -6.05
N THR A 74 -15.13 -3.77 -6.08
CA THR A 74 -14.88 -4.81 -5.08
C THR A 74 -13.40 -5.17 -5.03
N VAL A 75 -12.76 -5.40 -6.18
CA VAL A 75 -11.30 -5.62 -6.21
C VAL A 75 -10.55 -4.41 -5.66
N ALA A 76 -10.91 -3.20 -6.08
CA ALA A 76 -10.27 -1.97 -5.62
C ALA A 76 -10.30 -1.83 -4.09
N VAL A 77 -11.41 -2.18 -3.45
CA VAL A 77 -11.57 -2.09 -1.99
C VAL A 77 -10.89 -3.25 -1.27
N LEU A 78 -11.12 -4.50 -1.71
CA LEU A 78 -10.66 -5.68 -0.99
C LEU A 78 -9.13 -5.77 -0.94
N VAL A 79 -8.42 -5.42 -2.01
CA VAL A 79 -6.95 -5.47 -2.03
C VAL A 79 -6.29 -4.44 -1.10
N ARG A 80 -7.06 -3.49 -0.55
CA ARG A 80 -6.61 -2.55 0.49
C ARG A 80 -7.07 -2.95 1.89
N GLN A 81 -7.78 -4.06 2.03
CA GLN A 81 -8.23 -4.53 3.34
C GLN A 81 -7.14 -5.31 4.06
N GLN A 82 -6.91 -4.98 5.33
CA GLN A 82 -5.84 -5.50 6.19
C GLN A 82 -5.83 -7.04 6.27
N TYR A 83 -7.00 -7.68 6.38
CA TYR A 83 -7.09 -9.16 6.37
C TYR A 83 -6.67 -9.76 5.03
N VAL A 84 -7.10 -9.13 3.93
CA VAL A 84 -6.74 -9.57 2.57
C VAL A 84 -5.25 -9.35 2.33
N ILE A 85 -4.70 -8.19 2.71
CA ILE A 85 -3.26 -7.91 2.63
C ILE A 85 -2.48 -8.95 3.43
N ASN A 86 -2.86 -9.21 4.69
CA ASN A 86 -2.19 -10.21 5.52
C ASN A 86 -2.28 -11.61 4.91
N LEU A 87 -3.44 -12.00 4.35
CA LEU A 87 -3.60 -13.27 3.64
C LEU A 87 -2.68 -13.36 2.42
N LEU A 88 -2.62 -12.31 1.60
CA LEU A 88 -1.78 -12.24 0.41
C LEU A 88 -0.29 -12.36 0.77
N PHE A 89 0.16 -11.62 1.79
CA PHE A 89 1.53 -11.73 2.29
C PHE A 89 1.80 -13.13 2.83
N TRP A 90 0.92 -13.67 3.68
CA TRP A 90 1.05 -15.01 4.25
C TRP A 90 1.12 -16.11 3.18
N LEU A 91 0.33 -16.00 2.11
CA LEU A 91 0.41 -16.92 0.97
C LEU A 91 1.75 -16.77 0.24
N ALA A 92 2.17 -15.54 -0.05
CA ALA A 92 3.39 -15.26 -0.79
C ALA A 92 4.64 -15.70 -0.02
N THR A 93 4.70 -15.48 1.29
CA THR A 93 5.87 -15.75 2.15
C THR A 93 5.99 -17.20 2.62
N ARG A 94 5.02 -18.07 2.27
CA ARG A 94 5.10 -19.52 2.52
C ARG A 94 5.98 -20.30 1.55
N ALA A 95 6.43 -19.66 0.48
CA ALA A 95 7.32 -20.30 -0.47
C ALA A 95 8.66 -20.66 0.19
N PRO A 96 9.09 -21.94 0.16
CA PRO A 96 10.32 -22.35 0.82
C PRO A 96 11.55 -21.76 0.12
N THR A 97 12.62 -21.53 0.89
CA THR A 97 13.90 -20.99 0.38
C THR A 97 14.63 -21.94 -0.59
N SER A 98 14.15 -23.18 -0.74
CA SER A 98 14.62 -24.15 -1.74
C SER A 98 14.11 -23.86 -3.16
N LEU A 99 13.04 -23.08 -3.31
CA LEU A 99 12.55 -22.69 -4.64
C LEU A 99 13.58 -21.81 -5.37
N PRO A 100 13.60 -21.85 -6.73
CA PRO A 100 14.44 -20.97 -7.53
C PRO A 100 14.32 -19.50 -7.10
N LEU A 101 15.45 -18.81 -7.00
CA LEU A 101 15.51 -17.41 -6.58
C LEU A 101 14.62 -16.51 -7.46
N SER A 102 14.46 -16.84 -8.74
CA SER A 102 13.55 -16.12 -9.64
C SER A 102 12.09 -16.15 -9.15
N ILE A 103 11.59 -17.28 -8.65
CA ILE A 103 10.22 -17.39 -8.15
C ILE A 103 10.08 -16.58 -6.86
N ARG A 104 11.00 -16.78 -5.92
CA ARG A 104 11.03 -16.06 -4.63
C ARG A 104 11.15 -14.55 -4.85
N TRP A 105 11.88 -14.13 -5.89
CA TRP A 105 12.00 -12.74 -6.27
C TRP A 105 10.65 -12.13 -6.67
N HIS A 106 9.89 -12.81 -7.53
CA HIS A 106 8.57 -12.32 -7.93
C HIS A 106 7.55 -12.36 -6.77
N LEU A 107 7.59 -13.39 -5.92
CA LEU A 107 6.73 -13.45 -4.73
C LEU A 107 7.02 -12.29 -3.76
N GLY A 108 8.28 -11.91 -3.61
CA GLY A 108 8.69 -10.74 -2.83
C GLY A 108 8.10 -9.42 -3.31
N LYS A 109 7.51 -9.35 -4.51
CA LYS A 109 6.85 -8.15 -5.04
C LYS A 109 5.38 -7.99 -4.61
N ILE A 110 4.88 -8.82 -3.70
CA ILE A 110 3.48 -8.79 -3.20
C ILE A 110 3.07 -7.43 -2.61
N TYR A 111 4.01 -6.65 -2.09
CA TYR A 111 3.74 -5.31 -1.57
C TYR A 111 3.30 -4.30 -2.65
N HIS A 112 3.38 -4.65 -3.95
CA HIS A 112 2.89 -3.83 -5.06
C HIS A 112 1.38 -3.90 -5.30
N HIS A 113 0.61 -4.56 -4.42
CA HIS A 113 -0.85 -4.72 -4.53
C HIS A 113 -1.62 -3.40 -4.69
N GLY A 114 -1.06 -2.25 -4.30
CA GLY A 114 -1.63 -0.93 -4.61
C GLY A 114 -1.88 -0.69 -6.11
N GLY A 115 -1.16 -1.37 -7.00
CA GLY A 115 -1.40 -1.30 -8.45
C GLY A 115 -2.75 -1.90 -8.86
N LEU A 116 -3.18 -2.98 -8.19
CA LEU A 116 -4.51 -3.55 -8.38
C LEU A 116 -5.60 -2.59 -7.90
N HIS A 117 -5.37 -1.92 -6.75
CA HIS A 117 -6.30 -0.91 -6.23
C HIS A 117 -6.51 0.22 -7.24
N SER A 118 -5.43 0.87 -7.69
CA SER A 118 -5.52 2.01 -8.58
C SER A 118 -6.03 1.63 -9.98
N GLY A 119 -5.57 0.51 -10.53
CA GLY A 119 -6.08 -0.01 -11.80
C GLY A 119 -7.58 -0.30 -11.75
N SER A 120 -8.03 -1.00 -10.70
CA SER A 120 -9.44 -1.37 -10.57
C SER A 120 -10.33 -0.18 -10.22
N ALA A 121 -9.84 0.79 -9.45
CA ALA A 121 -10.57 2.02 -9.18
C ALA A 121 -10.80 2.83 -10.47
N MET A 122 -9.76 3.03 -11.29
CA MET A 122 -9.90 3.71 -12.58
C MET A 122 -10.81 2.94 -13.55
N ALA A 123 -10.69 1.61 -13.60
CA ALA A 123 -11.56 0.77 -14.40
C ALA A 123 -13.03 0.83 -13.93
N ALA A 124 -13.29 0.80 -12.62
CA ALA A 124 -14.62 0.95 -12.05
C ALA A 124 -15.23 2.30 -12.43
N THR A 125 -14.48 3.40 -12.31
CA THR A 125 -14.94 4.73 -12.74
C THR A 125 -15.22 4.80 -14.24
N SER A 126 -14.37 4.17 -15.07
CA SER A 126 -14.55 4.13 -16.53
C SER A 126 -15.81 3.36 -16.92
N TRP A 127 -16.00 2.16 -16.34
CA TRP A 127 -17.23 1.39 -16.49
C TRP A 127 -18.45 2.13 -15.97
N PHE A 128 -18.31 2.90 -14.89
CA PHE A 128 -19.42 3.66 -14.34
C PHE A 128 -19.80 4.83 -15.25
N ALA A 129 -18.83 5.46 -15.92
CA ALA A 129 -19.10 6.45 -16.95
C ALA A 129 -19.84 5.83 -18.17
N ILE A 130 -19.40 4.65 -18.62
CA ILE A 130 -20.10 3.90 -19.69
C ILE A 130 -21.52 3.54 -19.26
N PHE A 131 -21.69 2.99 -18.05
CA PHE A 131 -22.99 2.67 -17.46
C PHE A 131 -23.89 3.91 -17.35
N THR A 132 -23.33 5.05 -16.92
CA THR A 132 -24.07 6.31 -16.81
C THR A 132 -24.59 6.77 -18.18
N GLY A 133 -23.75 6.72 -19.21
CA GLY A 133 -24.15 7.04 -20.58
C GLY A 133 -25.22 6.09 -21.11
N ALA A 134 -25.06 4.78 -20.87
CA ALA A 134 -26.03 3.76 -21.23
C ALA A 134 -27.39 3.95 -20.53
N LEU A 135 -27.37 4.28 -19.24
CA LEU A 135 -28.57 4.52 -18.43
C LEU A 135 -29.30 5.78 -18.89
N ALA A 136 -28.56 6.87 -19.16
CA ALA A 136 -29.11 8.10 -19.70
C ALA A 136 -29.72 7.90 -21.09
N PHE A 137 -29.06 7.14 -21.96
CA PHE A 137 -29.58 6.79 -23.28
C PHE A 137 -30.88 5.99 -23.18
N SER A 138 -30.91 4.99 -22.30
CA SER A 138 -32.07 4.13 -22.06
C SER A 138 -33.25 4.92 -21.49
N TYR A 139 -32.99 5.89 -20.60
CA TYR A 139 -33.99 6.82 -20.08
C TYR A 139 -34.57 7.71 -21.19
N GLN A 140 -33.71 8.34 -21.99
CA GLN A 140 -34.13 9.27 -23.04
C GLN A 140 -34.96 8.60 -24.14
N HIS A 141 -34.60 7.38 -24.54
CA HIS A 141 -35.28 6.62 -25.59
C HIS A 141 -36.35 5.66 -25.05
N GLN A 142 -36.65 5.72 -23.75
CA GLN A 142 -37.66 4.87 -23.09
C GLN A 142 -37.44 3.36 -23.30
N LEU A 143 -36.17 2.95 -23.39
CA LEU A 143 -35.79 1.54 -23.57
C LEU A 143 -35.92 0.73 -22.26
N ALA A 144 -35.93 1.42 -21.12
CA ALA A 144 -36.15 0.83 -19.81
C ALA A 144 -36.87 1.84 -18.91
N SER A 145 -37.63 1.34 -17.93
CA SER A 145 -38.39 2.15 -16.96
C SER A 145 -37.48 2.77 -15.89
N ILE A 146 -36.57 3.65 -16.29
CA ILE A 146 -35.63 4.33 -15.38
C ILE A 146 -36.26 5.59 -14.78
N SER A 147 -36.15 5.76 -13.46
CA SER A 147 -36.65 6.95 -12.77
C SER A 147 -35.65 8.12 -12.81
N PRO A 148 -36.13 9.38 -12.75
CA PRO A 148 -35.25 10.55 -12.63
C PRO A 148 -34.37 10.50 -11.37
N LEU A 149 -34.85 9.86 -10.30
CA LEU A 149 -34.10 9.66 -9.06
C LEU A 149 -32.87 8.78 -9.30
N THR A 150 -33.04 7.61 -9.92
CA THR A 150 -31.92 6.72 -10.26
C THR A 150 -30.90 7.43 -11.15
N LEU A 151 -31.36 8.20 -12.13
CA LEU A 151 -30.47 8.97 -13.01
C LEU A 151 -29.69 10.05 -12.23
N GLY A 152 -30.37 10.78 -11.34
CA GLY A 152 -29.74 11.80 -10.48
C GLY A 152 -28.68 11.23 -9.54
N ILE A 153 -28.98 10.11 -8.87
CA ILE A 153 -28.01 9.39 -8.01
C ILE A 153 -26.81 8.94 -8.85
N THR A 154 -27.05 8.42 -10.06
CA THR A 154 -26.00 7.95 -10.97
C THR A 154 -25.03 9.09 -11.34
N TYR A 155 -25.55 10.27 -11.72
CA TYR A 155 -24.69 11.42 -12.01
C TYR A 155 -23.92 11.92 -10.79
N ALA A 156 -24.55 11.92 -9.60
CA ALA A 156 -23.88 12.30 -8.37
C ALA A 156 -22.70 11.37 -8.03
N ILE A 157 -22.88 10.05 -8.19
CA ILE A 157 -21.80 9.07 -8.02
C ILE A 157 -20.68 9.33 -9.03
N LEU A 158 -21.00 9.54 -10.31
CA LEU A 158 -19.98 9.75 -11.34
C LEU A 158 -19.16 11.01 -11.05
N ALA A 159 -19.81 12.11 -10.67
CA ALA A 159 -19.14 13.35 -10.31
C ALA A 159 -18.17 13.15 -9.11
N LEU A 160 -18.60 12.42 -8.08
CA LEU A 160 -17.75 12.11 -6.92
C LEU A 160 -16.59 11.18 -7.28
N LEU A 161 -16.81 10.15 -8.09
CA LEU A 161 -15.74 9.25 -8.55
C LEU A 161 -14.69 10.01 -9.36
N MET A 162 -15.12 10.88 -10.28
CA MET A 162 -14.23 11.73 -11.08
C MET A 162 -13.42 12.68 -10.19
N LEU A 163 -14.05 13.29 -9.17
CA LEU A 163 -13.36 14.12 -8.20
C LEU A 163 -12.30 13.34 -7.40
N ILE A 164 -12.63 12.13 -6.94
CA ILE A 164 -11.68 11.25 -6.21
C ILE A 164 -10.50 10.90 -7.11
N VAL A 165 -10.75 10.46 -8.35
CA VAL A 165 -9.70 10.11 -9.32
C VAL A 165 -8.82 11.32 -9.64
N PHE A 166 -9.40 12.50 -9.85
CA PHE A 166 -8.66 13.74 -10.09
C PHE A 166 -7.73 14.09 -8.93
N MET A 167 -8.25 14.05 -7.69
CA MET A 167 -7.44 14.32 -6.49
C MET A 167 -6.36 13.25 -6.26
N ALA A 168 -6.59 12.03 -6.72
CA ALA A 168 -5.65 10.91 -6.63
C ALA A 168 -4.50 10.98 -7.66
N LEU A 169 -4.60 11.84 -8.68
CA LEU A 169 -3.53 12.00 -9.67
C LEU A 169 -2.20 12.32 -8.98
N PRO A 170 -1.07 11.66 -9.34
CA PRO A 170 0.18 11.76 -8.59
C PRO A 170 0.66 13.19 -8.35
N ASN A 171 0.52 14.07 -9.33
CA ASN A 171 0.93 15.48 -9.23
C ASN A 171 0.01 16.30 -8.31
N ILE A 172 -1.30 16.01 -8.34
CA ILE A 172 -2.30 16.68 -7.50
C ILE A 172 -2.18 16.19 -6.06
N ARG A 173 -2.16 14.87 -5.85
CA ARG A 173 -2.00 14.24 -4.53
C ARG A 173 -0.75 14.73 -3.80
N LYS A 174 0.40 14.80 -4.47
CA LYS A 174 1.65 15.29 -3.87
C LYS A 174 1.55 16.75 -3.44
N LYS A 175 0.88 17.59 -4.23
CA LYS A 175 0.75 19.04 -3.96
C LYS A 175 -0.33 19.34 -2.92
N TYR A 176 -1.44 18.60 -2.94
CA TYR A 176 -2.64 18.84 -2.13
C TYR A 176 -2.99 17.62 -1.26
N HIS A 177 -1.99 17.05 -0.58
CA HIS A 177 -2.10 15.80 0.16
C HIS A 177 -3.29 15.75 1.13
N ASN A 178 -3.44 16.77 1.98
CA ASN A 178 -4.55 16.81 2.96
C ASN A 178 -5.93 16.90 2.29
N ALA A 179 -6.03 17.58 1.16
CA ALA A 179 -7.29 17.66 0.41
C ALA A 179 -7.61 16.32 -0.25
N PHE A 180 -6.60 15.67 -0.84
CA PHE A 180 -6.74 14.31 -1.36
C PHE A 180 -7.23 13.34 -0.28
N GLU A 181 -6.60 13.31 0.90
CA GLU A 181 -6.99 12.41 1.98
C GLU A 181 -8.45 12.61 2.40
N ARG A 182 -8.89 13.87 2.52
CA ARG A 182 -10.28 14.21 2.87
C ARG A 182 -11.26 13.81 1.77
N THR A 183 -10.97 14.18 0.52
CA THR A 183 -11.83 13.84 -0.62
C THR A 183 -11.94 12.34 -0.80
N HIS A 184 -10.83 11.60 -0.72
CA HIS A 184 -10.85 10.15 -0.86
C HIS A 184 -11.62 9.47 0.28
N ARG A 185 -11.51 9.98 1.52
CA ARG A 185 -12.23 9.43 2.68
C ARG A 185 -13.73 9.73 2.63
N PHE A 186 -14.09 11.02 2.66
CA PHE A 186 -15.49 11.42 2.74
C PHE A 186 -16.21 11.15 1.42
N GLY A 187 -15.54 11.36 0.28
CA GLY A 187 -16.06 10.97 -1.03
C GLY A 187 -16.29 9.46 -1.11
N GLY A 188 -15.37 8.63 -0.59
CA GLY A 188 -15.56 7.18 -0.54
C GLY A 188 -16.80 6.74 0.25
N TRP A 189 -17.03 7.32 1.44
CA TRP A 189 -18.24 7.05 2.22
C TRP A 189 -19.52 7.54 1.52
N SER A 190 -19.50 8.74 0.95
CA SER A 190 -20.64 9.28 0.21
C SER A 190 -20.98 8.41 -1.01
N VAL A 191 -19.97 8.00 -1.78
CA VAL A 191 -20.14 7.09 -2.92
C VAL A 191 -20.71 5.75 -2.49
N LEU A 192 -20.27 5.19 -1.35
CA LEU A 192 -20.81 3.93 -0.83
C LEU A 192 -22.32 4.04 -0.49
N ILE A 193 -22.72 5.12 0.18
CA ILE A 193 -24.13 5.37 0.51
C ILE A 193 -24.96 5.55 -0.76
N LEU A 194 -24.44 6.30 -1.73
CA LEU A 194 -25.12 6.51 -3.01
C LEU A 194 -25.22 5.23 -3.83
N PHE A 195 -24.20 4.36 -3.84
CA PHE A 195 -24.27 3.05 -4.50
C PHE A 195 -25.32 2.14 -3.87
N TRP A 196 -25.50 2.18 -2.55
CA TRP A 196 -26.62 1.51 -1.89
C TRP A 196 -27.96 2.04 -2.39
N GLY A 197 -28.14 3.36 -2.37
CA GLY A 197 -29.35 4.01 -2.89
C GLY A 197 -29.63 3.64 -4.35
N GLN A 198 -28.63 3.73 -5.22
CA GLN A 198 -28.71 3.35 -6.63
C GLN A 198 -29.07 1.88 -6.81
N THR A 199 -28.53 0.97 -5.99
CA THR A 199 -28.84 -0.46 -6.07
C THR A 199 -30.32 -0.71 -5.80
N PHE A 200 -30.90 -0.06 -4.78
CA PHE A 200 -32.33 -0.18 -4.49
C PHE A 200 -33.20 0.45 -5.59
N THR A 201 -32.88 1.67 -6.03
CA THR A 201 -33.71 2.36 -7.03
C THR A 201 -33.61 1.70 -8.41
N LEU A 202 -32.42 1.24 -8.81
CA LEU A 202 -32.24 0.53 -10.08
C LEU A 202 -32.94 -0.83 -10.07
N ALA A 203 -32.92 -1.56 -8.95
CA ALA A 203 -33.65 -2.83 -8.84
C ALA A 203 -35.17 -2.63 -8.98
N ALA A 204 -35.71 -1.55 -8.37
CA ALA A 204 -37.12 -1.17 -8.48
C ALA A 204 -37.50 -0.76 -9.91
N ASP A 205 -36.66 0.07 -10.55
CA ASP A 205 -36.86 0.58 -11.91
C ASP A 205 -36.84 -0.53 -12.96
N LEU A 206 -35.90 -1.47 -12.85
CA LEU A 206 -35.77 -2.58 -13.82
C LEU A 206 -36.78 -3.71 -13.61
N ASN A 207 -37.43 -3.79 -12.45
CA ASN A 207 -38.33 -4.90 -12.10
C ASN A 207 -39.59 -4.42 -11.36
N PRO A 208 -40.43 -3.58 -11.99
CA PRO A 208 -41.54 -2.89 -11.30
C PRO A 208 -42.62 -3.80 -10.72
N SER A 209 -42.76 -5.03 -11.24
CA SER A 209 -43.82 -5.98 -10.85
C SER A 209 -43.34 -7.08 -9.90
N GLN A 210 -42.06 -7.09 -9.53
CA GLN A 210 -41.46 -8.14 -8.71
C GLN A 210 -41.12 -7.64 -7.31
N ASN A 211 -40.96 -8.57 -6.38
CA ASN A 211 -40.53 -8.24 -5.04
C ASN A 211 -39.03 -7.86 -5.04
N ILE A 212 -38.73 -6.59 -4.75
CA ILE A 212 -37.36 -6.05 -4.74
C ILE A 212 -36.42 -6.87 -3.85
N SER A 213 -36.88 -7.38 -2.71
CA SER A 213 -36.03 -8.16 -1.80
C SER A 213 -35.53 -9.47 -2.44
N SER A 214 -36.38 -10.16 -3.21
CA SER A 214 -35.97 -11.38 -3.93
C SER A 214 -34.91 -11.09 -5.00
N ILE A 215 -35.10 -10.02 -5.77
CA ILE A 215 -34.15 -9.58 -6.81
C ILE A 215 -32.79 -9.23 -6.20
N LEU A 216 -32.79 -8.52 -5.07
CA LEU A 216 -31.56 -8.13 -4.41
C LEU A 216 -30.80 -9.33 -3.84
N LEU A 217 -31.50 -10.31 -3.25
CA LEU A 217 -30.87 -11.49 -2.69
C LEU A 217 -30.25 -12.40 -3.76
N ASP A 218 -30.80 -12.40 -4.98
CA ASP A 218 -30.23 -13.13 -6.13
C ASP A 218 -29.17 -12.32 -6.88
N SER A 219 -29.01 -11.03 -6.55
CA SER A 219 -28.11 -10.12 -7.26
C SER A 219 -26.67 -10.21 -6.75
N TYR A 220 -25.74 -10.50 -7.67
CA TYR A 220 -24.30 -10.39 -7.42
C TYR A 220 -23.91 -9.00 -6.91
N SER A 221 -24.43 -7.94 -7.52
CA SER A 221 -24.07 -6.56 -7.17
C SER A 221 -24.44 -6.20 -5.74
N PHE A 222 -25.56 -6.73 -5.24
CA PHE A 222 -25.98 -6.54 -3.84
C PHE A 222 -24.97 -7.17 -2.88
N TRP A 223 -24.65 -8.45 -3.05
CA TRP A 223 -23.71 -9.16 -2.16
C TRP A 223 -22.29 -8.62 -2.25
N ALA A 224 -21.85 -8.21 -3.44
CA ALA A 224 -20.56 -7.55 -3.62
C ALA A 224 -20.51 -6.21 -2.88
N LEU A 225 -21.60 -5.43 -2.87
CA LEU A 225 -21.71 -4.19 -2.09
C LEU A 225 -21.77 -4.44 -0.57
N VAL A 226 -22.42 -5.52 -0.12
CA VAL A 226 -22.35 -6.01 1.28
C VAL A 226 -20.90 -6.29 1.67
N ALA A 227 -20.18 -7.08 0.85
CA ALA A 227 -18.79 -7.43 1.11
C ALA A 227 -17.88 -6.19 1.16
N VAL A 228 -18.05 -5.25 0.23
CA VAL A 228 -17.36 -3.94 0.24
C VAL A 228 -17.66 -3.15 1.50
N SER A 229 -18.93 -3.08 1.91
CA SER A 229 -19.35 -2.35 3.11
C SER A 229 -18.73 -2.92 4.38
N ILE A 230 -18.78 -4.25 4.54
CA ILE A 230 -18.14 -4.95 5.67
C ILE A 230 -16.63 -4.69 5.65
N SER A 231 -15.99 -4.80 4.49
CA SER A 231 -14.55 -4.55 4.34
C SER A 231 -14.16 -3.16 4.82
N ILE A 232 -14.90 -2.13 4.43
CA ILE A 232 -14.64 -0.74 4.84
C ILE A 232 -14.94 -0.53 6.32
N LEU A 233 -16.00 -1.13 6.87
CA LEU A 233 -16.42 -0.96 8.27
C LEU A 233 -15.50 -1.67 9.27
N LEU A 234 -14.94 -2.83 8.92
CA LEU A 234 -14.20 -3.69 9.84
C LEU A 234 -13.07 -2.99 10.62
N PRO A 235 -12.20 -2.15 10.00
CA PRO A 235 -11.19 -1.41 10.75
C PRO A 235 -11.78 -0.42 11.75
N TRP A 236 -12.94 0.19 11.45
CA TRP A 236 -13.61 1.16 12.32
C TRP A 236 -14.28 0.50 13.52
N LEU A 237 -14.77 -0.73 13.37
CA LEU A 237 -15.25 -1.53 14.51
C LEU A 237 -14.15 -1.83 15.54
N ARG A 238 -12.88 -1.65 15.15
CA ARG A 238 -11.70 -1.80 16.01
C ARG A 238 -11.06 -0.46 16.37
N LEU A 239 -11.75 0.66 16.17
CA LEU A 239 -11.27 1.97 16.57
C LEU A 239 -11.16 2.05 18.09
N ARG A 240 -9.98 2.35 18.60
CA ARG A 240 -9.72 2.49 20.04
C ARG A 240 -8.85 3.71 20.31
N ARG A 241 -9.15 4.40 21.41
CA ARG A 241 -8.24 5.39 21.99
C ARG A 241 -7.38 4.67 23.02
N VAL A 242 -6.07 4.63 22.78
CA VAL A 242 -5.13 3.82 23.57
C VAL A 242 -4.09 4.71 24.25
N PRO A 243 -3.63 4.34 25.45
CA PRO A 243 -2.53 5.05 26.10
C PRO A 243 -1.22 4.86 25.31
N VAL A 244 -0.37 5.87 25.32
CA VAL A 244 0.96 5.83 24.71
C VAL A 244 1.97 6.54 25.61
N LYS A 245 3.13 5.92 25.82
CA LYS A 245 4.27 6.56 26.47
C LYS A 245 5.21 7.07 25.39
N ILE A 246 5.56 8.36 25.43
CA ILE A 246 6.37 9.01 24.40
C ILE A 246 7.68 9.52 25.00
N GLU A 247 8.79 9.05 24.45
CA GLU A 247 10.14 9.49 24.79
C GLU A 247 10.76 10.17 23.55
N THR A 248 11.48 11.27 23.74
CA THR A 248 12.07 12.02 22.62
C THR A 248 13.58 12.20 22.86
N PRO A 249 14.43 11.32 22.31
CA PRO A 249 15.88 11.43 22.43
C PRO A 249 16.43 12.74 21.85
N SER A 250 15.74 13.30 20.85
CA SER A 250 16.07 14.59 20.23
C SER A 250 14.80 15.31 19.78
N ASN A 251 14.94 16.57 19.32
CA ASN A 251 13.82 17.32 18.72
C ASN A 251 13.35 16.76 17.36
N HIS A 252 14.05 15.74 16.84
CA HIS A 252 13.76 15.13 15.55
C HIS A 252 13.02 13.80 15.67
N VAL A 253 13.09 13.09 16.80
CA VAL A 253 12.59 11.72 16.93
C VAL A 253 11.74 11.55 18.20
N ALA A 254 10.62 10.85 18.07
CA ALA A 254 9.82 10.32 19.17
C ALA A 254 9.76 8.78 19.09
N LEU A 255 9.98 8.14 20.24
CA LEU A 255 9.80 6.72 20.48
C LEU A 255 8.49 6.54 21.26
N LEU A 256 7.50 5.91 20.63
CA LEU A 256 6.18 5.70 21.21
C LEU A 256 6.07 4.25 21.67
N LYS A 257 5.90 3.99 22.96
CA LYS A 257 5.65 2.66 23.52
C LYS A 257 4.15 2.45 23.76
N PHE A 258 3.65 1.33 23.28
CA PHE A 258 2.27 0.89 23.41
C PHE A 258 2.23 -0.44 24.16
N ASP A 259 1.32 -0.55 25.14
CA ASP A 259 0.94 -1.83 25.73
C ASP A 259 -0.54 -1.77 26.12
N TYR A 260 -1.41 -2.23 25.22
CA TYR A 260 -2.86 -2.21 25.38
C TYR A 260 -3.52 -3.54 24.99
N GLY A 261 -2.77 -4.65 25.13
CA GLY A 261 -3.22 -6.00 24.79
C GLY A 261 -3.10 -6.36 23.30
N VAL A 262 -2.26 -5.64 22.55
CA VAL A 262 -1.90 -5.98 21.16
C VAL A 262 -0.38 -6.06 21.06
N THR A 263 0.11 -7.26 20.73
CA THR A 263 1.52 -7.49 20.37
C THR A 263 1.59 -7.88 18.89
N PRO A 264 2.06 -6.98 18.01
CA PRO A 264 2.17 -7.22 16.57
C PRO A 264 3.33 -8.15 16.22
N PHE A 265 3.30 -8.73 15.02
CA PHE A 265 4.41 -9.51 14.47
C PHE A 265 5.47 -8.62 13.80
N ALA A 266 6.71 -9.12 13.68
CA ALA A 266 7.81 -8.41 13.03
C ALA A 266 7.52 -8.13 11.55
N GLY A 267 7.84 -6.92 11.10
CA GLY A 267 7.54 -6.47 9.74
C GLY A 267 6.09 -6.10 9.49
N SER A 268 5.28 -5.96 10.55
CA SER A 268 3.95 -5.36 10.45
C SER A 268 3.99 -3.84 10.68
N SER A 269 2.92 -3.17 10.26
CA SER A 269 2.71 -1.74 10.47
C SER A 269 1.31 -1.47 11.01
N MET A 270 1.14 -0.32 11.65
CA MET A 270 -0.15 0.17 12.12
C MET A 270 -0.31 1.66 11.86
N ALA A 271 -1.56 2.07 11.67
CA ALA A 271 -1.92 3.47 11.56
C ALA A 271 -2.30 4.03 12.93
N ILE A 272 -1.78 5.21 13.24
CA ILE A 272 -2.17 5.99 14.43
C ILE A 272 -2.75 7.35 14.00
N SER A 273 -3.57 7.93 14.86
CA SER A 273 -4.20 9.21 14.60
C SER A 273 -4.38 10.03 15.88
N ARG A 274 -4.28 11.36 15.74
CA ARG A 274 -4.69 12.31 16.78
C ARG A 274 -6.14 12.75 16.60
N ASN A 275 -6.63 12.76 15.37
CA ASN A 275 -8.01 13.05 15.00
C ASN A 275 -8.53 11.96 14.04
N PRO A 276 -9.24 10.94 14.55
CA PRO A 276 -9.53 9.71 13.82
C PRO A 276 -10.43 9.93 12.60
N LEU A 277 -11.17 11.04 12.55
CA LEU A 277 -12.01 11.40 11.42
C LEU A 277 -11.24 12.11 10.29
N LEU A 278 -10.09 12.72 10.57
CA LEU A 278 -9.39 13.56 9.61
C LEU A 278 -8.11 12.96 9.02
N GLU A 279 -7.24 12.35 9.82
CA GLU A 279 -5.87 11.98 9.41
C GLU A 279 -5.46 10.65 10.02
N TRP A 280 -4.63 9.87 9.32
CA TRP A 280 -4.11 8.58 9.78
C TRP A 280 -2.69 8.40 9.23
N HIS A 281 -1.73 8.03 10.08
CA HIS A 281 -0.33 7.88 9.69
C HIS A 281 0.19 6.50 10.03
N HIS A 282 0.78 5.82 9.04
CA HIS A 282 1.31 4.46 9.20
C HIS A 282 2.76 4.48 9.68
N PHE A 283 3.06 3.64 10.66
CA PHE A 283 4.41 3.42 11.17
C PHE A 283 4.67 1.91 11.32
N ALA A 284 5.93 1.52 11.20
CA ALA A 284 6.34 0.14 11.41
C ALA A 284 6.32 -0.20 12.90
N ASN A 285 5.79 -1.36 13.23
CA ASN A 285 5.74 -1.87 14.59
C ASN A 285 7.08 -2.49 14.97
N VAL A 286 7.59 -2.13 16.15
CA VAL A 286 8.83 -2.68 16.72
C VAL A 286 8.48 -3.44 18.00
N PRO A 287 7.97 -4.70 17.92
CA PRO A 287 7.82 -5.55 19.09
C PRO A 287 9.21 -5.95 19.62
N SER A 288 9.37 -5.96 20.95
CA SER A 288 10.59 -6.48 21.59
C SER A 288 10.39 -7.97 21.93
N PRO A 289 11.40 -8.85 21.72
CA PRO A 289 11.29 -10.25 22.08
C PRO A 289 10.96 -10.44 23.57
N GLY A 290 9.90 -11.20 23.85
CA GLY A 290 9.48 -11.52 25.23
C GLY A 290 8.73 -10.41 25.97
N GLU A 291 8.50 -9.24 25.36
CA GLU A 291 7.68 -8.16 25.94
C GLU A 291 6.28 -8.08 25.29
N SER A 292 5.29 -7.67 26.08
CA SER A 292 3.99 -7.26 25.55
C SER A 292 4.08 -5.90 24.85
N GLY A 293 3.22 -5.71 23.85
CA GLY A 293 3.10 -4.43 23.16
C GLY A 293 4.14 -4.22 22.06
N TYR A 294 4.41 -2.96 21.74
CA TYR A 294 5.33 -2.57 20.68
C TYR A 294 5.78 -1.10 20.79
N ARG A 295 6.88 -0.79 20.11
CA ARG A 295 7.37 0.58 19.91
C ARG A 295 7.11 1.07 18.49
N LEU A 296 6.94 2.37 18.31
CA LEU A 296 7.00 3.05 17.02
C LEU A 296 8.10 4.11 17.06
N THR A 297 8.90 4.20 16.00
CA THR A 297 9.87 5.28 15.81
C THR A 297 9.27 6.30 14.85
N VAL A 298 8.98 7.50 15.34
CA VAL A 298 8.41 8.61 14.57
C VAL A 298 9.46 9.69 14.41
N SER A 299 9.79 10.04 13.17
CA SER A 299 10.71 11.16 12.89
C SER A 299 9.96 12.36 12.33
N ARG A 300 10.49 13.55 12.62
CA ARG A 300 9.94 14.82 12.17
C ARG A 300 10.09 14.95 10.66
N ALA A 301 8.98 14.78 9.94
CA ALA A 301 8.92 14.84 8.47
C ALA A 301 7.87 15.83 7.94
N GLY A 302 6.91 16.24 8.78
CA GLY A 302 5.89 17.22 8.44
C GLY A 302 5.09 17.65 9.66
N ASP A 303 4.10 18.52 9.45
CA ASP A 303 3.36 19.21 10.51
C ASP A 303 2.78 18.24 11.56
N TRP A 304 2.20 17.12 11.10
CA TRP A 304 1.61 16.13 12.00
C TRP A 304 2.65 15.50 12.93
N THR A 305 3.74 14.99 12.38
CA THR A 305 4.83 14.37 13.14
C THR A 305 5.53 15.38 14.06
N GLY A 306 5.69 16.63 13.61
CA GLY A 306 6.28 17.70 14.42
C GLY A 306 5.44 17.98 15.66
N LYS A 307 4.12 18.17 15.48
CA LYS A 307 3.18 18.37 16.60
C LYS A 307 3.11 17.16 17.53
N LEU A 308 3.21 15.94 17.02
CA LEU A 308 3.24 14.74 17.87
C LEU A 308 4.46 14.74 18.80
N ILE A 309 5.63 15.09 18.26
CA ILE A 309 6.91 15.15 19.00
C ILE A 309 6.89 16.27 20.05
N GLU A 310 6.28 17.42 19.72
CA GLU A 310 6.16 18.58 20.62
C GLU A 310 5.12 18.36 21.72
N ASP A 311 3.89 17.96 21.36
CA ASP A 311 2.77 17.89 22.30
C ASP A 311 2.82 16.67 23.22
N ARG A 312 3.51 15.60 22.78
CA ARG A 312 3.65 14.31 23.51
C ARG A 312 2.34 13.84 24.15
N PRO A 313 1.27 13.60 23.36
CA PRO A 313 -0.03 13.26 23.90
C PRO A 313 0.02 11.93 24.68
N SER A 314 -0.75 11.84 25.76
CA SER A 314 -0.86 10.61 26.57
C SER A 314 -1.67 9.51 25.89
N HIS A 315 -2.45 9.85 24.87
CA HIS A 315 -3.33 8.93 24.15
C HIS A 315 -3.35 9.24 22.66
N VAL A 316 -3.47 8.19 21.84
CA VAL A 316 -3.71 8.28 20.40
C VAL A 316 -4.79 7.29 19.98
N TRP A 317 -5.32 7.48 18.77
CA TRP A 317 -6.28 6.57 18.17
C TRP A 317 -5.56 5.54 17.31
N VAL A 318 -5.96 4.28 17.46
CA VAL A 318 -5.56 3.15 16.61
C VAL A 318 -6.81 2.55 15.98
N LYS A 319 -6.68 1.96 14.78
CA LYS A 319 -7.77 1.22 14.13
C LYS A 319 -7.24 -0.02 13.42
N GLY A 320 -8.13 -1.00 13.23
CA GLY A 320 -7.81 -2.18 12.45
C GLY A 320 -6.87 -3.16 13.14
N ILE A 321 -6.08 -3.87 12.33
CA ILE A 321 -5.12 -4.89 12.78
C ILE A 321 -3.70 -4.60 12.26
N PRO A 322 -2.64 -5.13 12.92
CA PRO A 322 -1.29 -5.11 12.37
C PRO A 322 -1.27 -5.68 10.95
N THR A 323 -0.72 -4.92 10.02
CA THR A 323 -0.74 -5.25 8.58
C THR A 323 0.69 -5.46 8.07
N ALA A 324 0.92 -6.55 7.34
CA ALA A 324 2.23 -6.89 6.80
C ALA A 324 2.80 -5.77 5.91
N GLY A 325 4.05 -5.41 6.15
CA GLY A 325 4.81 -4.42 5.40
C GLY A 325 5.85 -5.07 4.48
N VAL A 326 6.54 -4.23 3.69
CA VAL A 326 7.50 -4.68 2.66
C VAL A 326 8.58 -5.63 3.20
N ALA A 327 9.09 -5.40 4.41
CA ALA A 327 10.19 -6.17 4.96
C ALA A 327 9.79 -7.60 5.42
N ASN A 328 8.48 -7.88 5.53
CA ASN A 328 7.99 -9.23 5.84
C ASN A 328 8.40 -10.28 4.78
N ILE A 329 8.80 -9.85 3.57
CA ILE A 329 9.29 -10.75 2.51
C ILE A 329 10.67 -11.35 2.80
N GLU A 330 11.38 -10.93 3.85
CA GLU A 330 12.74 -11.41 4.14
C GLU A 330 12.82 -12.93 4.27
N VAL A 331 11.76 -13.57 4.79
CA VAL A 331 11.65 -15.02 5.02
C VAL A 331 11.67 -15.83 3.72
N LEU A 332 11.49 -15.16 2.58
CA LEU A 332 11.68 -15.76 1.26
C LEU A 332 13.16 -15.97 0.92
N PHE A 333 14.10 -15.48 1.72
CA PHE A 333 15.52 -15.50 1.42
C PHE A 333 16.31 -16.15 2.55
N LYS A 334 17.40 -16.82 2.20
CA LYS A 334 18.32 -17.43 3.17
C LYS A 334 19.13 -16.39 3.93
N ARG A 335 19.46 -15.29 3.26
CA ARG A 335 20.34 -14.21 3.75
C ARG A 335 19.93 -12.89 3.09
N VAL A 336 19.76 -11.83 3.87
CA VAL A 336 19.34 -10.51 3.36
C VAL A 336 20.27 -9.39 3.80
N VAL A 337 20.38 -8.33 3.00
CA VAL A 337 21.00 -7.07 3.41
C VAL A 337 19.91 -6.03 3.61
N TYR A 338 19.88 -5.41 4.79
CA TYR A 338 19.07 -4.24 5.05
C TYR A 338 19.86 -2.96 4.77
N ILE A 339 19.28 -2.10 3.94
CA ILE A 339 19.78 -0.76 3.67
C ILE A 339 18.82 0.25 4.29
N ALA A 340 19.20 0.89 5.38
CA ALA A 340 18.41 1.91 6.04
C ALA A 340 19.03 3.30 5.85
N THR A 341 18.21 4.33 5.63
CA THR A 341 18.68 5.72 5.72
C THR A 341 17.89 6.54 6.72
N GLY A 342 18.58 7.24 7.62
CA GLY A 342 17.95 8.02 8.68
C GLY A 342 16.92 7.19 9.43
N SER A 343 15.68 7.67 9.46
CA SER A 343 14.55 7.04 10.15
C SER A 343 14.09 5.73 9.53
N GLY A 344 14.59 5.38 8.34
CA GLY A 344 14.39 4.07 7.72
C GLY A 344 14.92 2.90 8.57
N ILE A 345 15.71 3.18 9.62
CA ILE A 345 16.09 2.17 10.61
C ILE A 345 14.88 1.62 11.39
N GLY A 346 13.86 2.45 11.65
CA GLY A 346 12.67 2.06 12.42
C GLY A 346 11.97 0.82 11.85
N PRO A 347 11.61 0.80 10.56
CA PRO A 347 11.08 -0.40 9.90
C PRO A 347 12.04 -1.60 9.83
N CYS A 348 13.35 -1.42 10.01
CA CYS A 348 14.33 -2.51 10.01
C CYS A 348 14.45 -3.15 11.41
N LEU A 349 14.38 -2.36 12.49
CA LEU A 349 14.49 -2.81 13.88
C LEU A 349 13.70 -4.09 14.22
N PRO A 350 12.41 -4.25 13.89
CA PRO A 350 11.68 -5.47 14.26
C PRO A 350 12.33 -6.74 13.71
N HIS A 351 12.92 -6.66 12.51
CA HIS A 351 13.61 -7.77 11.88
C HIS A 351 14.98 -8.02 12.51
N LEU A 352 15.73 -6.95 12.80
CA LEU A 352 17.03 -7.03 13.48
C LEU A 352 16.90 -7.66 14.88
N LEU A 353 15.81 -7.36 15.59
CA LEU A 353 15.51 -7.88 16.92
C LEU A 353 14.98 -9.33 16.87
N ALA A 354 14.10 -9.64 15.92
CA ALA A 354 13.52 -10.98 15.80
C ALA A 354 14.53 -12.03 15.32
N LYS A 355 15.50 -11.63 14.48
CA LYS A 355 16.58 -12.49 13.95
C LYS A 355 16.07 -13.78 13.27
N GLU A 356 14.91 -13.73 12.62
CA GLU A 356 14.33 -14.89 11.92
C GLU A 356 15.16 -15.31 10.70
N VAL A 357 15.83 -14.35 10.06
CA VAL A 357 16.68 -14.56 8.88
C VAL A 357 18.07 -13.98 9.12
N PRO A 358 19.16 -14.68 8.75
CA PRO A 358 20.49 -14.09 8.74
C PRO A 358 20.52 -12.81 7.93
N MET A 359 20.96 -11.71 8.54
CA MET A 359 20.95 -10.40 7.91
C MET A 359 22.19 -9.58 8.22
N HIS A 360 22.49 -8.64 7.32
CA HIS A 360 23.51 -7.63 7.52
C HIS A 360 22.91 -6.23 7.36
N LEU A 361 23.23 -5.33 8.29
CA LEU A 361 22.72 -3.97 8.30
C LEU A 361 23.74 -3.00 7.71
N VAL A 362 23.29 -2.18 6.76
CA VAL A 362 23.93 -0.93 6.38
C VAL A 362 23.00 0.22 6.76
N TRP A 363 23.45 1.09 7.65
CA TRP A 363 22.66 2.23 8.10
C TRP A 363 23.38 3.55 7.84
N SER A 364 22.85 4.36 6.92
CA SER A 364 23.39 5.67 6.58
C SER A 364 22.56 6.79 7.20
N THR A 365 23.15 7.57 8.09
CA THR A 365 22.44 8.68 8.76
C THR A 365 23.40 9.81 9.14
N ARG A 366 22.86 10.95 9.54
CA ARG A 366 23.62 12.07 10.11
C ARG A 366 23.69 11.87 11.63
N THR A 367 24.90 11.96 12.22
CA THR A 367 25.13 11.92 13.68
C THR A 367 24.22 10.94 14.42
N PRO A 368 24.40 9.60 14.23
CA PRO A 368 23.45 8.58 14.66
C PRO A 368 23.13 8.65 16.16
N ARG A 369 24.15 8.74 17.02
CA ARG A 369 23.98 8.80 18.48
C ARG A 369 23.29 10.08 18.94
N GLU A 370 23.69 11.24 18.40
CA GLU A 370 23.03 12.52 18.73
C GLU A 370 21.56 12.55 18.30
N THR A 371 21.24 11.94 17.15
CA THR A 371 19.88 12.01 16.58
C THR A 371 18.94 10.99 17.24
N TYR A 372 19.42 9.77 17.48
CA TYR A 372 18.61 8.63 17.90
C TYR A 372 18.84 8.19 19.35
N GLY A 373 19.86 8.72 20.02
CA GLY A 373 20.26 8.36 21.38
C GLY A 373 21.19 7.14 21.43
N ASP A 374 21.99 7.06 22.49
CA ASP A 374 22.92 5.95 22.69
C ASP A 374 22.19 4.61 22.87
N GLU A 375 21.08 4.61 23.61
CA GLU A 375 20.29 3.41 23.90
C GLU A 375 19.86 2.66 22.62
N LEU A 376 19.34 3.37 21.62
CA LEU A 376 18.90 2.74 20.37
C LEU A 376 20.08 2.22 19.55
N VAL A 377 21.17 3.00 19.49
CA VAL A 377 22.36 2.61 18.74
C VAL A 377 23.03 1.39 19.38
N ASP A 378 23.09 1.34 20.71
CA ASP A 378 23.64 0.22 21.47
C ASP A 378 22.73 -1.01 21.35
N GLU A 379 21.41 -0.85 21.37
CA GLU A 379 20.47 -1.94 21.08
C GLU A 379 20.74 -2.55 19.68
N ILE A 380 20.88 -1.71 18.64
CA ILE A 380 21.19 -2.17 17.28
C ILE A 380 22.54 -2.91 17.25
N LEU A 381 23.59 -2.35 17.83
CA LEU A 381 24.93 -2.96 17.82
C LEU A 381 24.99 -4.24 18.66
N SER A 382 24.15 -4.38 19.69
CA SER A 382 24.04 -5.62 20.46
C SER A 382 23.47 -6.78 19.63
N VAL A 383 22.58 -6.47 18.68
CA VAL A 383 21.97 -7.48 17.80
C VAL A 383 22.67 -7.64 16.46
N GLN A 384 23.34 -6.59 15.99
CA GLN A 384 24.07 -6.50 14.73
C GLN A 384 25.46 -5.87 14.97
N PRO A 385 26.40 -6.60 15.61
CA PRO A 385 27.71 -6.05 15.99
C PRO A 385 28.56 -5.65 14.77
N ASP A 386 28.34 -6.30 13.64
CA ASP A 386 29.04 -6.04 12.38
C ASP A 386 28.33 -5.01 11.48
N ALA A 387 27.31 -4.31 11.99
CA ALA A 387 26.56 -3.31 11.21
C ALA A 387 27.47 -2.21 10.63
N ASP A 388 27.28 -1.91 9.35
CA ASP A 388 27.95 -0.81 8.65
C ASP A 388 27.18 0.49 8.91
N ILE A 389 27.54 1.20 10.00
CA ILE A 389 26.99 2.53 10.30
C ILE A 389 27.81 3.60 9.56
N TRP A 390 27.15 4.31 8.64
CA TRP A 390 27.72 5.38 7.82
C TRP A 390 27.24 6.74 8.31
N ASP A 391 28.07 7.43 9.08
CA ASP A 391 27.81 8.83 9.44
C ASP A 391 28.10 9.75 8.26
N THR A 392 27.04 10.33 7.71
CA THR A 392 27.09 11.24 6.57
C THR A 392 27.68 12.61 6.89
N THR A 393 27.76 13.00 8.17
CA THR A 393 28.45 14.22 8.60
C THR A 393 29.97 14.06 8.44
N GLU A 394 30.50 12.90 8.84
CA GLU A 394 31.93 12.62 8.81
C GLU A 394 32.40 12.15 7.44
N LYS A 395 31.64 11.26 6.79
CA LYS A 395 32.05 10.54 5.57
C LYS A 395 31.44 11.11 4.29
N GLY A 396 30.60 12.13 4.39
CA GLY A 396 29.79 12.63 3.28
C GLY A 396 28.70 11.65 2.83
N LYS A 397 28.00 11.99 1.74
CA LYS A 397 26.92 11.14 1.20
C LYS A 397 27.51 9.97 0.40
N PRO A 398 27.16 8.71 0.73
CA PRO A 398 27.68 7.53 0.05
C PRO A 398 27.04 7.33 -1.34
N ASP A 399 27.72 6.61 -2.23
CA ASP A 399 27.06 5.94 -3.36
C ASP A 399 26.34 4.70 -2.81
N MET A 400 25.04 4.85 -2.56
CA MET A 400 24.25 3.80 -1.95
C MET A 400 24.11 2.55 -2.82
N VAL A 401 24.27 2.63 -4.14
CA VAL A 401 24.22 1.44 -5.01
C VAL A 401 25.49 0.63 -4.83
N LYS A 402 26.66 1.29 -4.80
CA LYS A 402 27.94 0.63 -4.50
C LYS A 402 27.97 0.05 -3.11
N LEU A 403 27.54 0.82 -2.11
CA LEU A 403 27.52 0.37 -0.72
C LEU A 403 26.63 -0.86 -0.54
N ALA A 404 25.42 -0.83 -1.12
CA ALA A 404 24.50 -1.97 -1.08
C ALA A 404 25.04 -3.19 -1.82
N TYR A 405 25.67 -3.01 -2.98
CA TYR A 405 26.29 -4.10 -3.73
C TYR A 405 27.47 -4.73 -2.97
N ALA A 406 28.32 -3.91 -2.35
CA ALA A 406 29.46 -4.38 -1.57
C ALA A 406 29.00 -5.19 -0.35
N ALA A 407 27.99 -4.70 0.38
CA ALA A 407 27.38 -5.43 1.49
C ALA A 407 26.73 -6.75 1.01
N TYR A 408 25.99 -6.70 -0.10
CA TYR A 408 25.39 -7.88 -0.74
C TYR A 408 26.42 -8.96 -1.07
N LYS A 409 27.57 -8.57 -1.64
CA LYS A 409 28.68 -9.50 -1.95
C LYS A 409 29.39 -10.01 -0.70
N LYS A 410 29.77 -9.12 0.21
CA LYS A 410 30.48 -9.45 1.45
C LYS A 410 29.67 -10.42 2.32
N PHE A 411 28.36 -10.23 2.40
CA PHE A 411 27.48 -11.04 3.22
C PHE A 411 26.96 -12.31 2.52
N ASP A 412 27.25 -12.49 1.23
CA ASP A 412 26.67 -13.55 0.38
C ASP A 412 25.14 -13.58 0.48
N ALA A 413 24.51 -12.42 0.26
CA ALA A 413 23.07 -12.27 0.39
C ALA A 413 22.32 -12.77 -0.87
N GLU A 414 21.06 -13.12 -0.69
CA GLU A 414 20.16 -13.43 -1.82
C GLU A 414 19.33 -12.21 -2.25
N ALA A 415 19.12 -11.25 -1.34
CA ALA A 415 18.31 -10.07 -1.58
C ALA A 415 18.77 -8.85 -0.77
N VAL A 416 18.40 -7.66 -1.28
CA VAL A 416 18.59 -6.37 -0.60
C VAL A 416 17.24 -5.73 -0.32
N ILE A 417 16.99 -5.32 0.93
CA ILE A 417 15.77 -4.61 1.34
C ILE A 417 16.17 -3.18 1.72
N CYS A 418 15.70 -2.20 0.95
CA CYS A 418 16.04 -0.79 1.11
C CYS A 418 14.88 0.01 1.69
N ILE A 419 15.10 0.61 2.85
CA ILE A 419 14.18 1.51 3.54
C ILE A 419 14.79 2.91 3.56
N ALA A 420 14.41 3.70 2.56
CA ALA A 420 14.89 5.07 2.37
C ALA A 420 13.77 5.97 1.81
N ASN A 421 14.09 7.24 1.52
CA ASN A 421 13.16 8.12 0.78
C ASN A 421 12.90 7.61 -0.66
N GLN A 422 11.90 8.20 -1.34
CA GLN A 422 11.45 7.76 -2.66
C GLN A 422 12.56 7.69 -3.70
N LYS A 423 13.29 8.79 -3.85
CA LYS A 423 14.32 8.92 -4.87
C LYS A 423 15.43 7.88 -4.66
N LEU A 424 15.89 7.75 -3.42
CA LEU A 424 17.00 6.84 -3.11
C LEU A 424 16.60 5.37 -3.19
N THR A 425 15.39 5.03 -2.72
CA THR A 425 14.86 3.67 -2.84
C THR A 425 14.76 3.25 -4.30
N GLN A 426 14.20 4.11 -5.16
CA GLN A 426 14.13 3.84 -6.60
C GLN A 426 15.52 3.68 -7.22
N GLN A 427 16.49 4.51 -6.81
CA GLN A 427 17.87 4.43 -7.29
C GLN A 427 18.53 3.10 -6.89
N VAL A 428 18.40 2.67 -5.63
CA VAL A 428 19.01 1.42 -5.13
C VAL A 428 18.33 0.20 -5.76
N VAL A 429 16.98 0.15 -5.75
CA VAL A 429 16.22 -0.97 -6.32
C VAL A 429 16.52 -1.12 -7.81
N PHE A 430 16.36 -0.06 -8.60
CA PHE A 430 16.71 -0.11 -10.03
C PHE A 430 18.19 -0.44 -10.25
N GLY A 431 19.08 0.17 -9.47
CA GLY A 431 20.52 -0.03 -9.56
C GLY A 431 20.93 -1.49 -9.42
N LEU A 432 20.31 -2.22 -8.49
CA LEU A 432 20.59 -3.63 -8.22
C LEU A 432 19.79 -4.57 -9.16
N GLU A 433 18.51 -4.32 -9.39
CA GLU A 433 17.69 -5.19 -10.25
C GLU A 433 18.15 -5.16 -11.72
N SER A 434 18.58 -3.99 -12.21
CA SER A 434 19.18 -3.85 -13.55
C SER A 434 20.46 -4.69 -13.72
N ARG A 435 21.08 -5.11 -12.62
CA ARG A 435 22.26 -5.99 -12.55
C ARG A 435 21.91 -7.41 -12.15
N GLY A 436 20.63 -7.71 -11.98
CA GLY A 436 20.14 -9.04 -11.68
C GLY A 436 20.14 -9.44 -10.22
N ILE A 437 20.25 -8.47 -9.32
CA ILE A 437 20.23 -8.68 -7.89
C ILE A 437 18.82 -8.37 -7.39
N PRO A 438 18.14 -9.30 -6.69
CA PRO A 438 16.84 -9.04 -6.10
C PRO A 438 16.93 -7.89 -5.10
N ALA A 439 16.17 -6.83 -5.35
CA ALA A 439 16.11 -5.67 -4.48
C ALA A 439 14.67 -5.21 -4.26
N TYR A 440 14.40 -4.74 -3.05
CA TYR A 440 13.08 -4.33 -2.60
C TYR A 440 13.15 -3.01 -1.86
N GLY A 441 12.01 -2.35 -1.76
CA GLY A 441 11.90 -1.14 -0.97
C GLY A 441 10.47 -0.66 -0.91
N ALA A 442 10.22 0.28 0.01
CA ALA A 442 8.91 0.85 0.22
C ALA A 442 8.35 1.46 -1.08
N ILE A 443 7.03 1.52 -1.18
CA ILE A 443 6.30 2.23 -2.24
C ILE A 443 5.57 3.44 -1.66
N TRP A 444 5.31 4.44 -2.50
CA TRP A 444 4.63 5.68 -2.13
C TRP A 444 3.20 5.67 -2.68
N ASP A 445 2.43 4.69 -2.24
CA ASP A 445 1.06 4.42 -2.66
C ASP A 445 0.00 4.73 -1.57
N SER A 446 0.43 5.31 -0.45
CA SER A 446 -0.44 5.83 0.63
C SER A 446 -1.46 6.86 0.15
#